data_AF-A0A2V8N421-F1
#
_entry.id   AF-A0A2V8N421-F1
#
_cell.length_a   1.000
_cell.length_b   1.000
_cell.length_c   1.000
_cell.angle_alpha   90.00
_cell.angle_beta   90.00
_cell.angle_gamma   90.00
#
_symmetry.space_group_name_H-M   'P 1'
#
loop_
_entity.id
_entity.type
_entity.pdbx_description
1 polymer ?
#
loop_
_entity_poly.entity_id
_entity_poly.type
_entity_poly.pdbx_seq_one_letter_code
_entity_poly.pdbx_strand_id
1 'polypeptide(L)'
;MAITLSVLGSGSRGNATFIKTEQIRLLIDAGMSRKEISKRLESIGEDPDGIDAVLITHEHGDHAGGLKMLLKDLPIKAFLTSGTIARLQ
;
A
#
# COMPACT_ATOMS: atom_id res chain seq x y z
N MET A 1 15.85 -17.36 3.15
CA MET A 1 14.90 -16.24 3.32
C MET A 1 14.68 -15.60 1.97
N ALA A 2 13.50 -15.77 1.39
CA ALA A 2 13.15 -15.21 0.09
C ALA A 2 12.31 -13.94 0.30
N ILE A 3 12.52 -12.95 -0.58
CA ILE A 3 11.73 -11.72 -0.61
C ILE A 3 11.15 -11.61 -2.01
N THR A 4 9.84 -11.44 -2.09
CA THR A 4 9.14 -11.11 -3.33
C THR A 4 8.85 -9.62 -3.34
N LEU A 5 9.12 -8.97 -4.47
CA LEU A 5 8.79 -7.58 -4.70
C LEU A 5 7.99 -7.46 -5.99
N SER A 6 6.93 -6.67 -5.96
CA SER A 6 6.12 -6.38 -7.15
C SER A 6 5.72 -4.91 -7.15
N VAL A 7 6.16 -4.17 -8.17
CA VAL A 7 5.74 -2.79 -8.37
C VAL A 7 4.33 -2.81 -8.92
N LEU A 8 3.35 -2.51 -8.08
CA LEU A 8 1.95 -2.46 -8.50
C LEU A 8 1.71 -1.19 -9.31
N GLY A 9 2.28 -0.05 -8.94
CA GLY A 9 2.16 1.21 -9.68
C GLY A 9 3.37 2.12 -9.43
N SER A 10 3.76 2.86 -10.46
CA SER A 10 4.81 3.87 -10.38
C SER A 10 4.45 5.07 -11.27
N GLY A 11 4.37 6.26 -10.67
CA GLY A 11 4.07 7.52 -11.34
C GLY A 11 2.79 8.22 -10.85
N SER A 12 2.41 9.31 -11.51
CA SER A 12 1.37 10.25 -11.06
C SER A 12 -0.05 9.67 -10.93
N ARG A 13 -0.29 8.47 -11.45
CA ARG A 13 -1.57 7.76 -11.33
C ARG A 13 -1.67 6.90 -10.06
N GLY A 14 -0.65 6.93 -9.22
CA GLY A 14 -0.61 6.26 -7.93
C GLY A 14 0.54 5.25 -7.85
N ASN A 15 1.32 5.40 -6.78
CA ASN A 15 2.44 4.55 -6.43
C ASN A 15 1.99 3.51 -5.40
N ALA A 16 2.37 2.26 -5.62
CA ALA A 16 2.27 1.20 -4.63
C ALA A 16 3.25 0.08 -5.01
N THR A 17 4.02 -0.39 -4.04
CA THR A 17 4.91 -1.54 -4.20
C THR A 17 4.56 -2.58 -3.15
N PHE A 18 4.29 -3.80 -3.60
CA PHE A 18 4.06 -4.94 -2.73
C PHE A 18 5.37 -5.64 -2.40
N ILE A 19 5.58 -5.95 -1.12
CA ILE A 19 6.71 -6.72 -0.61
C ILE A 19 6.16 -7.86 0.22
N LYS A 20 6.65 -9.07 -0.02
CA LYS A 20 6.25 -10.27 0.71
C LYS A 20 7.45 -11.08 1.15
N THR A 21 7.33 -11.60 2.36
CA THR A 21 8.14 -12.69 2.90
C THR A 21 7.20 -13.79 3.39
N GLU A 22 7.72 -14.84 4.01
CA GLU A 22 6.91 -15.86 4.68
C GLU A 22 6.13 -15.29 5.89
N GLN A 23 6.55 -14.16 6.45
CA GLN A 23 6.03 -13.63 7.71
C GLN A 23 5.17 -12.38 7.56
N ILE A 24 5.36 -11.62 6.47
CA ILE A 24 4.71 -10.32 6.30
C ILE A 24 4.45 -10.01 4.83
N ARG A 25 3.29 -9.39 4.58
CA ARG A 25 2.86 -8.77 3.33
C ARG A 25 2.69 -7.28 3.57
N LEU A 26 3.56 -6.50 2.94
CA LEU A 26 3.68 -5.06 3.14
C LEU A 26 3.36 -4.34 1.83
N LEU A 27 2.58 -3.27 1.92
CA LEU A 27 2.54 -2.24 0.88
C LEU A 27 3.46 -1.08 1.24
N ILE A 28 4.29 -0.66 0.29
CA ILE A 28 4.93 0.66 0.30
C ILE A 28 4.08 1.56 -0.59
N ASP A 29 3.52 2.61 0.03
CA ASP A 29 2.55 3.53 -0.54
C ASP A 29 1.21 2.87 -0.95
N ALA A 30 0.18 3.71 -0.95
CA ALA A 30 -1.19 3.38 -1.33
C ALA A 30 -1.76 4.54 -2.16
N GLY A 31 -1.05 4.95 -3.21
CA GLY A 31 -1.41 6.07 -4.07
C GLY A 31 -2.59 5.82 -5.00
N MET A 32 -2.96 4.55 -5.19
CA MET A 32 -4.11 4.14 -5.98
C MET A 32 -5.32 3.84 -5.08
N SER A 33 -6.53 3.85 -5.65
CA SER A 33 -7.73 3.43 -4.92
C SER A 33 -7.61 1.99 -4.41
N ARG A 34 -8.29 1.66 -3.30
CA ARG A 34 -8.39 0.29 -2.75
C ARG A 34 -8.72 -0.74 -3.83
N LYS A 35 -9.70 -0.44 -4.68
CA LYS A 35 -10.16 -1.29 -5.78
C LYS A 35 -9.04 -1.59 -6.79
N GLU A 36 -8.26 -0.58 -7.15
CA GLU A 36 -7.16 -0.75 -8.11
C GLU A 36 -6.00 -1.52 -7.48
N ILE A 37 -5.69 -1.27 -6.20
CA ILE A 37 -4.71 -2.08 -5.45
C ILE A 37 -5.14 -3.54 -5.41
N SER A 38 -6.42 -3.84 -5.12
CA SER A 38 -6.95 -5.22 -5.12
C SER A 38 -6.71 -5.90 -6.46
N LYS A 39 -7.14 -5.25 -7.54
CA LYS A 39 -7.03 -5.79 -8.89
C LYS A 39 -5.58 -6.13 -9.26
N ARG A 40 -4.62 -5.30 -8.83
CA ARG A 40 -3.20 -5.54 -9.12
C ARG A 40 -2.59 -6.64 -8.26
N LEU A 41 -2.97 -6.75 -6.99
CA LEU A 41 -2.58 -7.87 -6.13
C LEU A 41 -3.12 -9.21 -6.67
N GLU A 42 -4.40 -9.25 -7.05
CA GLU A 42 -5.01 -10.41 -7.69
C GLU A 42 -4.28 -10.81 -8.97
N SER A 43 -3.87 -9.83 -9.79
CA SER A 43 -3.15 -10.10 -11.05
C SER A 43 -1.78 -10.76 -10.87
N ILE A 44 -1.18 -10.65 -9.69
CA ILE A 44 0.07 -11.33 -9.32
C ILE A 44 -0.16 -12.55 -8.42
N GLY A 45 -1.43 -12.96 -8.23
CA GLY A 45 -1.79 -14.14 -7.44
C GLY A 45 -1.77 -13.93 -5.92
N GLU A 46 -1.78 -12.68 -5.45
CA GLU A 46 -1.81 -12.35 -4.03
C GLU A 46 -3.22 -11.98 -3.57
N ASP A 47 -3.54 -12.34 -2.34
CA ASP A 47 -4.80 -11.98 -1.68
C ASP A 47 -4.80 -10.49 -1.30
N PRO A 48 -5.72 -9.68 -1.85
CA PRO A 48 -5.86 -8.28 -1.50
C PRO A 48 -6.21 -8.00 -0.05
N ASP A 49 -6.82 -8.94 0.65
CA ASP A 49 -7.25 -8.79 2.05
C ASP A 49 -6.18 -9.32 3.02
N GLY A 50 -5.17 -10.03 2.51
CA GLY A 50 -4.07 -10.61 3.28
C GLY A 50 -2.92 -9.65 3.59
N ILE A 51 -3.07 -8.34 3.36
CA ILE A 51 -2.02 -7.35 3.65
C ILE A 51 -1.91 -7.18 5.16
N ASP A 52 -0.70 -7.15 5.71
CA ASP A 52 -0.48 -7.00 7.15
C ASP A 52 -0.26 -5.53 7.55
N ALA A 53 0.40 -4.77 6.67
CA ALA A 53 0.79 -3.40 6.94
C ALA A 53 0.95 -2.56 5.66
N VAL A 54 0.90 -1.25 5.85
CA VAL A 54 1.24 -0.24 4.84
C VAL A 54 2.25 0.75 5.42
N LEU A 55 3.27 1.08 4.64
CA LEU A 55 4.25 2.12 4.92
C LEU A 55 4.05 3.25 3.92
N ILE A 56 3.86 4.48 4.39
CA ILE A 56 3.72 5.65 3.53
C ILE A 56 5.00 6.48 3.56
N THR A 57 5.52 6.78 2.37
CA THR A 57 6.76 7.55 2.20
C THR A 57 6.54 9.04 2.46
N HIS A 58 5.47 9.61 1.91
CA HIS A 58 5.07 11.02 2.07
C HIS A 58 3.58 11.23 1.73
N GLU A 59 3.05 12.41 2.03
CA GLU A 59 1.62 12.70 2.11
C GLU A 59 0.90 12.91 0.78
N HIS A 60 1.61 12.97 -0.34
CA HIS A 60 1.01 13.31 -1.62
C HIS A 60 -0.05 12.28 -2.05
N GLY A 61 -1.06 12.74 -2.80
CA GLY A 61 -2.20 11.90 -3.19
C GLY A 61 -1.81 10.69 -4.05
N ASP A 62 -0.76 10.80 -4.85
CA ASP A 62 -0.21 9.69 -5.63
C ASP A 62 0.64 8.72 -4.79
N HIS A 63 0.75 8.92 -3.47
CA HIS A 63 1.36 8.00 -2.52
C HIS A 63 0.41 7.58 -1.38
N ALA A 64 -0.48 8.47 -0.95
CA ALA A 64 -1.35 8.24 0.20
C ALA A 64 -2.85 8.34 -0.13
N GLY A 65 -3.24 8.66 -1.37
CA GLY A 65 -4.63 8.96 -1.73
C GLY A 65 -5.62 7.81 -1.50
N GLY A 66 -5.15 6.56 -1.56
CA GLY A 66 -5.94 5.36 -1.24
C GLY A 66 -5.88 4.93 0.21
N LEU A 67 -4.98 5.49 1.02
CA LEU A 67 -4.69 5.03 2.38
C LEU A 67 -5.94 5.00 3.27
N LYS A 68 -6.74 6.08 3.25
CA LYS A 68 -7.93 6.19 4.10
C LYS A 68 -8.94 5.07 3.85
N MET A 69 -9.16 4.72 2.59
CA MET A 69 -10.09 3.63 2.25
C MET A 69 -9.47 2.28 2.59
N LEU A 70 -8.18 2.10 2.32
CA LEU A 70 -7.44 0.88 2.66
C LEU A 70 -7.52 0.56 4.16
N LEU A 71 -7.33 1.55 5.04
CA LEU A 71 -7.42 1.39 6.49
C LEU A 71 -8.85 1.22 7.01
N LYS A 72 -9.85 1.72 6.26
CA LYS A 72 -11.26 1.51 6.60
C LYS A 72 -11.70 0.09 6.29
N ASP A 73 -11.22 -0.45 5.16
CA ASP A 73 -11.67 -1.73 4.64
C ASP A 73 -10.85 -2.91 5.18
N LEU A 74 -9.60 -2.68 5.60
CA LEU A 74 -8.69 -3.72 6.09
C LEU A 74 -8.16 -3.45 7.50
N PRO A 75 -8.03 -4.48 8.36
CA PRO A 75 -7.48 -4.36 9.70
C PRO A 75 -5.94 -4.36 9.70
N ILE A 76 -5.32 -3.36 9.03
CA ILE A 76 -3.86 -3.31 8.84
C ILE A 76 -3.19 -2.20 9.65
N LYS A 77 -1.89 -2.36 9.90
CA LYS A 77 -1.07 -1.32 10.54
C LYS A 77 -0.59 -0.30 9.51
N ALA A 78 -0.69 0.99 9.83
CA ALA A 78 -0.09 2.07 9.05
C ALA A 78 1.19 2.59 9.72
N PHE A 79 2.28 2.66 8.96
CA PHE A 79 3.53 3.27 9.37
C PHE A 79 3.78 4.54 8.56
N LEU A 80 3.92 5.65 9.26
CA LEU A 80 4.03 7.00 8.71
C LEU A 80 4.98 7.80 9.61
N THR A 81 5.61 8.85 9.08
CA THR A 81 6.29 9.83 9.94
C THR A 81 5.29 10.85 10.51
N SER A 82 5.65 11.52 11.60
CA SER A 82 4.85 12.61 12.17
C SER A 82 4.63 13.77 11.19
N GLY A 83 5.59 14.04 10.31
CA GLY A 83 5.46 15.06 9.27
C GLY A 83 4.43 14.69 8.21
N THR A 84 4.42 13.42 7.80
CA THR A 84 3.47 12.84 6.84
C THR A 84 2.05 12.88 7.40
N ILE A 85 1.83 12.35 8.61
CA ILE A 85 0.47 12.28 9.19
C ILE A 85 -0.14 13.67 9.41
N ALA A 86 0.68 14.67 9.77
CA ALA A 86 0.22 16.05 9.96
C ALA A 86 -0.23 16.74 8.66
N ARG A 87 0.13 16.18 7.50
CA ARG A 87 -0.17 16.75 6.17
C ARG A 87 -1.05 15.85 5.29
N LEU A 88 -1.46 14.69 5.79
CA LEU A 88 -2.46 13.87 5.12
C LEU A 88 -3.76 14.68 5.01
N GLN A 89 -4.21 14.90 3.76
CA GLN A 89 -5.45 15.60 3.45
C GLN A 89 -6.68 14.68 3.57
#